data_AF-A0A2S4RY26-F1
#
_entry.id   AF-A0A2S4RY26-F1
#
_cell.length_a   1.000
_cell.length_b   1.000
_cell.length_c   1.000
_cell.angle_alpha   90.00
_cell.angle_beta   90.00
_cell.angle_gamma   90.00
#
_symmetry.space_group_name_H-M   'P 1'
#
loop_
_entity.id
_entity.type
_entity.pdbx_description
1 polymer ?
#
loop_
_entity_poly.entity_id
_entity_poly.type
_entity_poly.pdbx_seq_one_letter_code
_entity_poly.pdbx_strand_id
1 'polypeptide(L)'
;MFNNTLIKAYCGAEVYIKGSLKQFFKKEDGVTAVEYAIVVAGVAAVVLIIFGSKGPVWDMLNSTFTTLKTSVTGMIGGGTPTP
;
A
#
# COMPACT_ATOMS: atom_id res chain seq x y z
N MET A 1 -24.07 -54.61 -6.71
CA MET A 1 -23.38 -53.57 -7.49
C MET A 1 -23.14 -52.27 -6.71
N PHE A 2 -24.01 -51.88 -5.76
CA PHE A 2 -23.91 -50.62 -5.01
C PHE A 2 -22.67 -50.46 -4.10
N ASN A 3 -22.18 -51.53 -3.47
CA ASN A 3 -21.09 -51.42 -2.50
C ASN A 3 -19.75 -50.96 -3.10
N ASN A 4 -19.43 -51.38 -4.33
CA ASN A 4 -18.18 -51.03 -5.00
C ASN A 4 -18.16 -49.58 -5.53
N THR A 5 -19.35 -49.04 -5.86
CA THR A 5 -19.52 -47.64 -6.27
C THR A 5 -19.36 -46.70 -5.08
N LEU A 6 -19.93 -47.06 -3.93
CA LEU A 6 -19.78 -46.28 -2.70
C LEU A 6 -18.33 -46.27 -2.20
N ILE A 7 -17.64 -47.41 -2.26
CA ILE A 7 -16.22 -47.52 -1.89
C ILE A 7 -15.34 -46.69 -2.83
N LYS A 8 -15.58 -46.70 -4.15
CA LYS A 8 -14.85 -45.84 -5.10
C LYS A 8 -15.10 -44.36 -4.87
N ALA A 9 -16.34 -43.96 -4.56
CA ALA A 9 -16.66 -42.57 -4.24
C ALA A 9 -15.96 -42.11 -2.95
N TYR A 10 -15.93 -42.96 -1.93
CA TYR A 10 -15.27 -42.67 -0.65
C TYR A 10 -13.74 -42.55 -0.81
N CYS A 11 -13.13 -43.49 -1.54
CA CYS A 11 -11.69 -43.47 -1.84
C CYS A 11 -11.30 -42.25 -2.69
N GLY A 12 -12.12 -41.89 -3.69
CA GLY A 12 -11.92 -40.68 -4.50
C GLY A 12 -12.00 -39.40 -3.67
N ALA A 13 -12.96 -39.31 -2.74
CA ALA A 13 -13.11 -38.16 -1.84
C ALA A 13 -11.91 -38.04 -0.89
N GLU A 14 -11.45 -39.14 -0.29
CA GLU A 14 -10.26 -39.14 0.58
C GLU A 14 -9.00 -38.67 -0.15
N VAL A 15 -8.76 -39.18 -1.36
CA VAL A 15 -7.58 -38.81 -2.18
C VAL A 15 -7.67 -37.34 -2.60
N TYR A 16 -8.86 -36.86 -2.94
CA TYR A 16 -9.09 -35.45 -3.28
C TYR A 16 -8.83 -34.52 -2.09
N ILE A 17 -9.32 -34.88 -0.90
CA ILE A 17 -9.12 -34.09 0.33
C ILE A 17 -7.64 -34.08 0.72
N LYS A 18 -6.97 -35.24 0.72
CA LYS A 18 -5.53 -35.35 1.01
C LYS A 18 -4.68 -34.58 -0.02
N GLY A 19 -5.04 -34.65 -1.30
CA GLY A 19 -4.39 -33.90 -2.36
C GLY A 19 -4.57 -32.39 -2.24
N SER A 20 -5.77 -31.95 -1.82
CA SER A 20 -6.08 -30.53 -1.60
C SER A 20 -5.37 -29.98 -0.38
N LEU A 21 -5.35 -30.72 0.73
CA LEU A 21 -4.60 -30.35 1.94
C LEU A 21 -3.10 -30.26 1.67
N LYS A 22 -2.54 -31.24 0.94
CA LYS A 22 -1.13 -31.21 0.51
C LYS A 22 -0.83 -29.99 -0.37
N GLN A 23 -1.73 -29.62 -1.26
CA GLN A 23 -1.60 -28.40 -2.06
C GLN A 23 -1.77 -27.12 -1.22
N PHE A 24 -2.63 -27.12 -0.20
CA PHE A 24 -2.78 -26.00 0.74
C PHE A 24 -1.53 -25.77 1.60
N PHE A 25 -0.91 -26.81 2.13
CA PHE A 25 0.36 -26.67 2.84
C PHE A 25 1.54 -26.32 1.92
N LYS A 26 1.43 -26.65 0.62
CA LYS A 26 2.41 -26.31 -0.41
C LYS A 26 2.10 -24.97 -1.11
N LYS A 27 0.97 -24.33 -0.78
CA LYS A 27 0.63 -23.01 -1.27
C LYS A 27 1.45 -21.99 -0.49
N GLU A 28 2.55 -21.56 -1.10
CA GLU A 28 3.45 -20.52 -0.58
C GLU A 28 2.90 -19.10 -0.84
N ASP A 29 1.69 -18.98 -1.38
CA ASP A 29 0.98 -17.71 -1.61
C ASP A 29 0.98 -16.81 -0.34
N GLY A 30 0.99 -17.40 0.85
CA GLY A 30 1.07 -16.70 2.13
C GLY A 30 2.46 -16.15 2.50
N VAL A 31 3.54 -16.81 2.08
CA VAL A 31 4.93 -16.33 2.31
C VAL A 31 5.18 -15.09 1.46
N THR A 32 4.69 -15.10 0.22
CA THR A 32 4.71 -13.94 -0.68
C THR A 32 3.88 -12.76 -0.15
N ALA A 33 2.73 -13.02 0.50
CA ALA A 33 1.90 -11.95 1.07
C ALA A 33 2.55 -11.23 2.26
N VAL A 34 3.24 -11.96 3.16
CA VAL A 34 3.87 -11.37 4.34
C VAL A 34 5.11 -10.54 3.98
N GLU A 35 5.88 -10.96 2.98
CA GLU A 35 7.05 -10.23 2.49
C GLU A 35 6.65 -8.90 1.85
N TYR A 36 5.65 -8.90 0.97
CA TYR A 36 5.15 -7.66 0.39
C TYR A 36 4.43 -6.78 1.41
N ALA A 37 3.79 -7.36 2.44
CA ALA A 37 3.13 -6.59 3.49
C ALA A 37 4.11 -5.73 4.29
N ILE A 38 5.26 -6.28 4.68
CA ILE A 38 6.29 -5.51 5.41
C ILE A 38 6.97 -4.46 4.50
N VAL A 39 7.17 -4.79 3.22
CA VAL A 39 7.70 -3.82 2.24
C VAL A 39 6.75 -2.64 2.08
N VAL A 40 5.45 -2.89 1.92
CA VAL A 40 4.43 -1.83 1.82
C VAL A 40 4.37 -0.99 3.10
N ALA A 41 4.47 -1.62 4.28
CA ALA A 41 4.52 -0.89 5.55
C ALA A 41 5.75 0.02 5.65
N GLY A 42 6.93 -0.47 5.24
CA GLY A 42 8.16 0.32 5.20
C GLY A 42 8.07 1.50 4.22
N VAL A 43 7.54 1.27 3.02
CA VAL A 43 7.34 2.33 2.02
C VAL A 43 6.34 3.37 2.54
N ALA A 44 5.23 2.95 3.14
CA ALA A 44 4.23 3.85 3.71
C ALA A 44 4.84 4.73 4.83
N ALA A 45 5.69 4.16 5.68
CA ALA A 45 6.38 4.93 6.73
C ALA A 45 7.30 6.01 6.12
N VAL A 46 8.09 5.67 5.10
CA VAL A 46 8.96 6.64 4.40
C VAL A 46 8.15 7.74 3.74
N VAL A 47 7.04 7.38 3.07
CA VAL A 47 6.14 8.35 2.43
C VAL A 47 5.55 9.31 3.47
N LEU A 48 5.10 8.81 4.63
CA LEU A 48 4.55 9.66 5.69
C LEU A 48 5.59 10.61 6.28
N ILE A 49 6.86 10.20 6.40
CA ILE A 49 7.93 11.07 6.88
C ILE A 49 8.19 12.21 5.88
N ILE A 50 8.27 11.89 4.59
CA ILE A 50 8.63 12.87 3.55
C ILE A 50 7.46 13.80 3.20
N PHE A 51 6.26 13.23 3.06
CA PHE A 51 5.07 13.91 2.55
C PHE A 51 3.99 14.19 3.60
N GLY A 52 4.24 13.84 4.87
CA GLY A 52 3.32 14.16 5.95
C GLY A 52 3.10 15.66 6.10
N SER A 53 2.09 16.05 6.88
CA SER A 53 1.65 17.45 7.04
C SER A 53 2.70 18.41 7.62
N LYS A 54 3.87 17.90 8.03
CA LYS A 54 5.06 18.65 8.48
C LYS A 54 6.36 18.03 7.94
N GLY A 55 6.26 17.34 6.81
CA GLY A 55 7.41 16.75 6.13
C GLY A 55 8.21 17.81 5.38
N PRO A 56 9.45 17.48 4.98
CA PRO A 56 10.33 18.39 4.23
C PRO A 56 9.70 18.90 2.93
N VAL A 57 8.86 18.08 2.27
CA VAL A 57 8.14 18.51 1.06
C VAL A 57 7.10 19.57 1.38
N TRP A 58 6.38 19.42 2.50
CA TRP A 58 5.41 20.42 2.94
C TRP A 58 6.10 21.74 3.26
N ASP A 59 7.21 21.71 4.01
CA ASP A 59 7.98 22.92 4.35
C ASP A 59 8.51 23.63 3.10
N MET A 60 9.06 22.87 2.15
CA MET A 60 9.57 23.42 0.88
C MET A 60 8.46 24.10 0.07
N LEU A 61 7.32 23.41 -0.10
CA LEU A 61 6.18 23.97 -0.84
C LEU A 61 5.61 25.20 -0.14
N ASN A 62 5.39 25.11 1.18
CA ASN A 62 4.83 26.22 1.96
C ASN A 62 5.76 27.45 1.94
N SER A 63 7.07 27.24 2.08
CA SER A 63 8.06 28.30 1.97
C SER A 63 8.04 28.96 0.60
N THR A 64 8.09 28.15 -0.47
CA THR A 64 8.06 28.65 -1.86
C THR A 64 6.81 29.46 -2.14
N PHE A 65 5.63 28.96 -1.78
CA PHE A 65 4.37 29.68 -1.98
C PHE A 65 4.25 30.92 -1.10
N THR A 66 4.80 30.90 0.11
CA THR A 66 4.84 32.08 1.00
C THR A 66 5.73 33.17 0.44
N THR A 67 6.92 32.82 -0.08
CA THR A 67 7.82 33.75 -0.76
C THR A 67 7.14 34.34 -1.99
N LEU A 68 6.55 33.51 -2.84
CA LEU A 68 5.80 33.96 -4.02
C LEU A 68 4.65 34.90 -3.65
N LYS A 69 3.85 34.55 -2.63
CA LYS A 69 2.77 35.40 -2.12
C LYS A 69 3.30 36.75 -1.65
N THR A 70 4.42 36.76 -0.94
CA THR A 70 5.04 37.98 -0.41
C THR A 70 5.54 38.87 -1.55
N SER A 71 6.24 38.30 -2.53
CA SER A 71 6.72 39.03 -3.71
C SER A 71 5.56 39.61 -4.52
N VAL A 72 4.52 38.82 -4.81
CA VAL A 72 3.35 39.28 -5.56
C VAL A 72 2.58 40.35 -4.79
N THR A 73 2.36 40.17 -3.49
CA THR A 73 1.67 41.16 -2.66
C THR A 73 2.48 42.45 -2.54
N GLY A 74 3.82 42.35 -2.44
CA GLY A 74 4.71 43.51 -2.45
C GLY A 74 4.66 44.28 -3.78
N MET A 75 4.53 43.57 -4.90
CA MET A 75 4.37 44.20 -6.22
C MET A 75 2.98 44.84 -6.41
N ILE A 76 1.91 44.19 -5.93
CA ILE A 76 0.54 44.70 -6.03
C ILE A 76 0.30 45.86 -5.04
N GLY A 77 0.87 45.79 -3.84
CA GLY A 77 0.82 46.83 -2.81
C GLY A 77 1.82 47.97 -3.02
N GLY A 78 2.80 47.79 -3.91
CA GLY A 78 3.76 48.81 -4.36
C GLY A 78 3.16 49.88 -5.29
N GLY A 79 1.85 50.05 -5.26
CA GLY A 79 1.08 51.09 -5.92
C GLY A 79 0.43 52.04 -4.91
N THR A 80 1.16 52.54 -3.93
CA THR A 80 0.82 53.82 -3.30
C THR A 80 1.97 54.81 -3.52
N PRO A 81 1.72 55.91 -4.26
CA PRO A 81 2.70 56.96 -4.47
C PRO A 81 2.93 57.80 -3.20
N THR A 82 4.06 58.51 -3.20
CA THR A 82 4.39 59.79 -2.50
C THR A 82 4.86 59.78 -1.03
N PRO A 83 5.66 60.79 -0.59
CA PRO A 83 6.20 61.97 -1.30
C PRO A 83 7.69 61.90 -1.68
#